data_AF-A0A6B9YUP9-F1
#
_entry.id   AF-A0A6B9YUP9-F1
#
_cell.length_a   1.000
_cell.length_b   1.000
_cell.length_c   1.000
_cell.angle_alpha   90.00
_cell.angle_beta   90.00
_cell.angle_gamma   90.00
#
_symmetry.space_group_name_H-M   'P 1'
#
loop_
_entity.id
_entity.type
_entity.pdbx_description
1 polymer ?
#
loop_
_entity_poly.entity_id
_entity_poly.type
_entity_poly.pdbx_seq_one_letter_code
_entity_poly.pdbx_strand_id
1 'polypeptide(L)' 'MKPLLLLANAFINTFGITQPTEAAAKRASQFIAVLIGLVLLVFLGVAGVGVYILMRH' A
#
# COMPACT_ATOMS: atom_id res chain seq x y z
N MET A 1 -4.75 4.83 11.49
CA MET A 1 -4.56 5.87 10.43
C MET A 1 -3.46 6.89 10.73
N LYS A 2 -3.05 7.13 11.98
CA LYS A 2 -2.10 8.20 12.34
C LYS A 2 -0.64 8.04 11.85
N PRO A 3 -0.02 6.83 11.82
CA PRO A 3 1.40 6.70 11.43
C PRO A 3 1.66 6.93 9.93
N LEU A 4 0.80 6.38 9.08
CA LEU A 4 0.88 6.58 7.62
C LEU A 4 0.65 8.03 7.23
N LEU A 5 -0.24 8.74 7.94
CA LEU A 5 -0.47 10.17 7.74
C LEU A 5 0.75 10.99 8.13
N LEU A 6 1.48 10.59 9.19
CA LEU A 6 2.70 11.25 9.64
C LEU A 6 3.85 11.07 8.64
N LEU A 7 4.03 9.85 8.11
CA LEU A 7 4.97 9.58 7.02
C LEU A 7 4.62 10.36 5.75
N ALA A 8 3.33 10.39 5.38
CA ALA A 8 2.87 11.15 4.23
C ALA A 8 3.13 12.65 4.40
N ASN A 9 2.82 13.21 5.57
CA ASN A 9 3.06 14.64 5.85
C ASN A 9 4.57 14.98 5.86
N ALA A 10 5.41 14.12 6.42
CA ALA A 10 6.86 14.32 6.38
C ALA A 10 7.40 14.32 4.95
N PHE A 11 6.94 13.37 4.12
CA PHE A 11 7.31 13.29 2.71
C PHE A 11 6.81 14.51 1.92
N ILE A 12 5.52 14.85 2.07
CA ILE A 12 4.89 16.00 1.41
C ILE A 12 5.63 17.31 1.74
N ASN A 13 5.94 17.54 3.02
CA ASN A 13 6.64 18.74 3.46
C ASN A 13 8.11 18.77 3.01
N THR A 14 8.77 17.61 2.91
CA THR A 14 10.18 17.53 2.48
C THR A 14 10.34 17.82 0.99
N PHE A 15 9.41 17.34 0.16
CA PHE A 15 9.48 17.50 -1.30
C PHE A 15 8.70 18.71 -1.82
N GLY A 16 8.15 19.56 -0.93
CA GLY A 16 7.36 20.73 -1.32
C GLY A 16 6.10 20.36 -2.12
N ILE A 17 5.54 19.17 -1.88
CA ILE A 17 4.34 18.70 -2.56
C ILE A 17 3.16 19.47 -1.98
N THR A 18 2.30 20.02 -2.82
CA THR A 18 1.06 20.68 -2.38
C THR A 18 0.27 19.74 -1.48
N GLN A 19 -0.11 20.20 -0.30
CA GLN A 19 -0.93 19.40 0.60
C GLN A 19 -2.22 18.99 -0.10
N PRO A 20 -2.53 17.69 -0.17
CA PRO A 20 -3.76 17.23 -0.77
C PRO A 20 -4.93 17.74 0.06
N THR A 21 -5.98 18.21 -0.61
CA THR A 21 -7.26 18.48 0.05
C THR A 21 -7.76 17.21 0.75
N GLU A 22 -8.62 17.34 1.76
CA GLU A 22 -9.14 16.17 2.49
C GLU A 22 -9.78 15.14 1.54
N ALA A 23 -10.45 15.61 0.49
CA ALA A 23 -11.01 14.77 -0.57
C ALA A 23 -9.92 14.01 -1.35
N ALA A 24 -8.82 14.67 -1.71
CA ALA A 24 -7.69 14.04 -2.39
C ALA A 24 -6.96 13.04 -1.47
N ALA A 25 -6.76 13.37 -0.19
CA ALA A 25 -6.16 12.48 0.79
C ALA A 25 -7.01 11.21 1.00
N LYS A 26 -8.34 11.36 1.09
CA LYS A 26 -9.27 10.22 1.17
C LYS A 26 -9.18 9.33 -0.07
N ARG A 27 -9.22 9.91 -1.27
CA ARG A 27 -9.07 9.16 -2.53
C ARG A 27 -7.72 8.44 -2.62
N ALA A 28 -6.63 9.11 -2.26
CA ALA A 28 -5.30 8.52 -2.23
C ALA A 28 -5.21 7.36 -1.23
N SER A 29 -5.78 7.50 -0.04
CA SER A 29 -5.81 6.43 0.96
C SER A 29 -6.58 5.19 0.48
N GLN A 30 -7.70 5.38 -0.24
CA GLN A 30 -8.46 4.29 -0.84
C GLN A 30 -7.67 3.61 -1.96
N PHE A 31 -7.02 4.37 -2.83
CA PHE A 31 -6.15 3.84 -3.86
C PHE A 31 -5.00 3.01 -3.28
N ILE A 32 -4.30 3.55 -2.27
CA ILE A 32 -3.20 2.86 -1.59
C ILE A 32 -3.69 1.58 -0.92
N ALA A 33 -4.85 1.60 -0.26
CA ALA A 33 -5.42 0.41 0.36
C ALA A 33 -5.70 -0.70 -0.67
N VAL A 34 -6.26 -0.36 -1.83
CA VAL A 34 -6.49 -1.30 -2.93
C VAL A 34 -5.18 -1.84 -3.49
N LEU A 35 -4.19 -0.97 -3.71
CA LEU A 35 -2.88 -1.36 -4.24
C LEU A 35 -2.16 -2.33 -3.29
N ILE A 36 -2.16 -2.03 -1.98
CA ILE A 36 -1.59 -2.92 -0.96
C ILE A 36 -2.32 -4.27 -0.96
N GLY A 37 -3.66 -4.26 -1.04
CA GLY A 37 -4.47 -5.49 -1.12
C GLY A 37 -4.10 -6.35 -2.33
N LEU A 38 -3.93 -5.73 -3.50
CA LEU A 38 -3.51 -6.42 -4.73
C LEU A 38 -2.11 -7.02 -4.61
N VAL A 39 -1.15 -6.26 -4.08
CA VAL A 39 0.23 -6.74 -3.86
C VAL A 39 0.23 -7.95 -2.92
N LEU A 40 -0.53 -7.89 -1.82
CA LEU A 40 -0.65 -9.01 -0.89
C LEU A 40 -1.30 -10.22 -1.54
N LEU A 41 -2.34 -10.04 -2.36
CA LEU A 41 -2.99 -11.12 -3.09
C LEU A 41 -2.01 -11.83 -4.04
N VAL A 42 -1.24 -11.06 -4.82
CA VAL A 42 -0.23 -11.61 -5.73
C VAL A 42 0.85 -12.33 -4.96
N PHE A 43 1.37 -11.71 -3.89
CA PHE A 43 2.40 -12.30 -3.05
C PHE A 43 1.95 -13.64 -2.43
N LEU A 44 0.76 -13.68 -1.84
CA LEU A 44 0.19 -14.89 -1.25
C LEU A 44 -0.10 -15.95 -2.31
N GLY A 45 -0.54 -15.57 -3.51
CA GLY A 45 -0.73 -16.49 -4.63
C GLY A 45 0.58 -17.15 -5.04
N VAL A 46 1.63 -16.36 -5.26
CA VAL A 46 2.96 -16.88 -5.64
C VAL A 46 3.55 -17.74 -4.52
N ALA A 47 3.51 -17.27 -3.28
CA ALA A 47 4.01 -18.01 -2.12
C ALA A 47 3.25 -19.33 -1.92
N GLY A 48 1.92 -19.30 -2.03
CA GLY A 48 1.07 -20.48 -1.90
C GLY A 48 1.34 -21.52 -2.99
N VAL A 49 1.50 -21.09 -4.24
CA VAL A 49 1.91 -22.00 -5.34
C VAL A 49 3.29 -22.57 -5.09
N GLY A 50 4.25 -21.75 -4.66
CA GLY A 50 5.61 -22.20 -4.34
C GLY A 50 5.63 -23.27 -3.23
N VAL A 51 4.89 -23.03 -2.14
CA VAL A 51 4.74 -24.00 -1.05
C VAL A 51 4.06 -25.27 -1.54
N TYR A 52 2.99 -25.16 -2.33
CA TYR A 52 2.30 -26.32 -2.89
C TYR A 52 3.23 -27.19 -3.76
N ILE A 53 4.04 -26.57 -4.62
CA ILE A 53 5.01 -27.29 -5.45
C ILE A 53 6.07 -27.97 -4.58
N LEU A 54 6.59 -27.27 -3.57
CA LEU A 54 7.59 -27.83 -2.65
C LEU A 54 7.06 -29.03 -1.87
N MET A 55 5.81 -28.98 -1.40
CA MET A 55 5.18 -30.08 -0.64
C MET A 55 4.74 -31.26 -1.51
N ARG A 56 4.62 -31.05 -2.84
CA ARG A 56 4.23 -32.09 -3.80
C ARG A 56 5.43 -32.92 -4.28
N HIS A 57 6.64 -32.37 -4.24
CA HIS A 57 7.88 -33.07 -4.55
C HIS A 57 8.39 -33.84 -3.33
#